data_AF-A0A392PXG1-F1
#
_entry.id   AF-A0A392PXG1-F1
#
_cell.length_a   1.000
_cell.length_b   1.000
_cell.length_c   1.000
_cell.angle_alpha   90.00
_cell.angle_beta   90.00
_cell.angle_gamma   90.00
#
_symmetry.space_group_name_H-M   'P 1'
#
loop_
_entity.id
_entity.type
_entity.pdbx_description
1 polymer ?
#
loop_
_entity_poly.entity_id
_entity_poly.type
_entity_poly.pdbx_seq_one_letter_code
_entity_poly.pdbx_strand_id
1 'polypeptide(L)' 'MNKAVSMAYFKPFVVNRSGVSISHLQYADDTLFIGEACVENLWSIKAILRWFELMSGLK' A
#
# COMPACT_ATOMS: atom_id res chain seq x y z
N MET A 1 -4.49 3.83 0.58
CA MET A 1 -4.21 2.43 0.95
C MET A 1 -5.36 1.72 1.66
N ASN A 2 -5.98 2.28 2.70
CA ASN A 2 -7.06 1.60 3.45
C ASN A 2 -8.18 1.01 2.59
N LYS A 3 -8.60 1.74 1.54
CA LYS A 3 -9.61 1.25 0.59
C LYS A 3 -9.15 0.04 -0.24
N ALA A 4 -7.87 -0.01 -0.62
CA ALA A 4 -7.31 -1.15 -1.34
C ALA A 4 -7.28 -2.41 -0.47
N VAL A 5 -7.01 -2.24 0.83
CA VAL A 5 -7.08 -3.33 1.82
C VAL A 5 -8.52 -3.79 2.04
N SER A 6 -9.46 -2.86 2.26
CA SER A 6 -10.88 -3.22 2.49
C SER A 6 -11.53 -3.90 1.29
N MET A 7 -11.04 -3.62 0.07
CA MET A 7 -11.49 -4.26 -1.18
C MET A 7 -10.69 -5.51 -1.54
N ALA A 8 -9.81 -6.00 -0.64
CA ALA A 8 -8.95 -7.18 -0.85
C ALA A 8 -7.98 -7.10 -2.05
N TYR A 9 -7.74 -5.89 -2.59
CA TYR A 9 -6.73 -5.68 -3.63
C TYR A 9 -5.31 -5.63 -3.07
N PHE A 10 -5.15 -5.36 -1.78
CA PHE A 10 -3.85 -5.32 -1.12
C PHE A 10 -3.87 -6.14 0.16
N LYS A 11 -2.94 -7.09 0.28
CA LYS A 11 -2.74 -7.97 1.43
C LYS A 11 -1.77 -7.32 2.42
N PRO A 12 -2.27 -6.74 3.54
CA PRO A 12 -1.42 -6.05 4.51
C PRO A 12 -0.56 -7.04 5.30
N PHE A 13 0.53 -6.56 5.88
CA PHE A 13 1.35 -7.36 6.77
C PHE A 13 0.75 -7.40 8.17
N VAL A 14 0.52 -8.60 8.70
CA VAL A 14 -0.04 -8.78 10.05
C VAL A 14 1.08 -8.95 11.07
N VAL A 15 1.13 -8.05 12.06
CA VAL A 15 2.09 -8.13 13.16
C VAL A 15 1.58 -9.15 14.18
N ASN A 16 2.20 -10.32 14.14
CA ASN A 16 1.74 -11.60 14.73
C ASN A 16 1.43 -11.60 16.24
N ARG A 17 1.72 -10.52 17.00
CA ARG A 17 1.45 -10.43 18.45
C ARG A 17 0.33 -9.47 18.83
N SER A 18 -0.04 -8.54 17.95
CA SER A 18 -1.00 -7.47 18.29
C SER A 18 -2.27 -7.50 17.44
N GLY A 19 -2.34 -8.37 16.42
CA GLY A 19 -3.43 -8.36 15.44
C GLY A 19 -3.46 -7.08 14.58
N VAL A 20 -2.44 -6.23 14.72
CA VAL A 20 -2.34 -4.99 13.95
C VAL A 20 -1.90 -5.35 12.54
N SER A 21 -2.73 -4.97 11.57
CA SER A 21 -2.38 -5.05 10.16
C SER A 21 -1.80 -3.72 9.70
N ILE A 22 -0.62 -3.76 9.10
CA ILE A 22 0.08 -2.60 8.56
C ILE A 22 0.09 -2.75 7.05
N SER A 23 -0.43 -1.75 6.34
CA SER A 23 -0.44 -1.70 4.87
C SER A 23 0.50 -0.64 4.30
N HIS A 24 0.73 0.42 5.06
CA HIS A 24 1.58 1.54 4.69
C HIS A 24 1.99 2.33 5.94
N LEU A 25 3.10 3.04 5.83
CA LEU A 25 3.55 4.04 6.80
C LEU A 25 3.90 5.31 6.04
N GLN A 26 3.41 6.44 6.51
CA GLN A 26 3.71 7.77 5.94
C GLN A 26 4.43 8.59 6.99
N TYR A 27 5.58 9.16 6.63
CA TYR A 27 6.33 10.06 7.48
C TYR A 27 7.04 11.12 6.64
N ALA A 28 6.82 12.40 6.97
CA ALA A 28 7.33 13.54 6.22
C ALA A 28 7.10 13.38 4.70
N ASP A 29 8.17 13.16 3.94
CA ASP A 29 8.16 13.02 2.48
C ASP A 29 8.13 11.56 2.00
N ASP A 30 8.27 10.59 2.92
CA ASP A 30 8.39 9.17 2.59
C ASP A 30 7.09 8.40 2.83
N THR A 31 6.74 7.52 1.89
CA THR A 31 5.68 6.53 2.04
C THR A 31 6.25 5.13 1.85
N LEU A 32 6.19 4.32 2.91
CA LEU A 32 6.56 2.90 2.87
C LEU A 32 5.30 2.06 2.64
N PHE A 33 5.31 1.16 1.66
CA PHE A 33 4.28 0.14 1.48
C PHE A 33 4.73 -1.16 2.14
N ILE A 34 3.87 -1.73 2.97
CA ILE A 34 4.19 -2.93 3.76
C ILE A 34 3.08 -3.95 3.53
N GLY A 35 3.43 -5.11 3.00
CA GLY A 35 2.47 -6.16 2.67
C GLY A 35 3.15 -7.48 2.42
N GLU A 36 2.36 -8.52 2.16
CA GLU A 36 2.88 -9.83 1.76
C GLU A 36 3.67 -9.77 0.45
N ALA A 37 4.68 -10.63 0.33
CA ALA A 37 5.50 -10.77 -0.87
C ALA A 37 4.73 -11.52 -1.97
N CYS A 38 3.76 -10.84 -2.59
CA CYS A 38 2.92 -11.39 -3.64
C CYS A 38 2.80 -10.44 -4.84
N VAL A 39 2.57 -11.03 -6.02
CA VAL A 39 2.44 -10.29 -7.28
C VAL A 39 1.24 -9.34 -7.26
N GLU A 40 0.15 -9.71 -6.58
CA GLU A 40 -1.05 -8.86 -6.45
C GLU A 40 -0.72 -7.54 -5.74
N ASN A 41 0.08 -7.59 -4.67
CA ASN A 41 0.51 -6.39 -3.95
C ASN A 41 1.39 -5.49 -4.80
N LEU A 42 2.29 -6.06 -5.62
CA LEU A 42 3.12 -5.30 -6.56
C LEU A 42 2.26 -4.54 -7.59
N TRP A 43 1.27 -5.20 -8.17
CA TRP A 43 0.33 -4.56 -9.10
C TRP A 43 -0.48 -3.46 -8.44
N SER A 44 -0.97 -3.69 -7.23
CA SER A 44 -1.71 -2.70 -6.46
C SER A 44 -0.88 -1.46 -6.13
N ILE A 45 0.38 -1.63 -5.71
CA ILE A 45 1.30 -0.50 -5.47
C ILE A 45 1.55 0.25 -6.77
N LYS A 46 1.87 -0.45 -7.86
CA LYS A 46 2.10 0.17 -9.18
C LYS A 46 0.90 0.98 -9.64
N ALA A 47 -0.32 0.42 -9.53
CA ALA A 47 -1.53 1.12 -9.90
C ALA A 47 -1.70 2.39 -9.06
N ILE A 48 -1.59 2.29 -7.73
CA ILE A 48 -1.75 3.43 -6.81
C ILE A 48 -0.74 4.54 -7.10
N LEU A 49 0.54 4.19 -7.30
CA LEU A 49 1.58 5.16 -7.64
C LEU A 49 1.34 5.81 -9.01
N ARG A 50 0.85 5.05 -9.99
CA ARG A 50 0.49 5.61 -11.30
C ARG A 50 -0.68 6.59 -11.21
N TRP A 51 -1.70 6.27 -10.41
CA TRP A 51 -2.79 7.20 -10.14
C TRP A 51 -2.30 8.45 -9.40
N PHE A 52 -1.40 8.28 -8.44
CA PHE A 52 -0.80 9.40 -7.72
C PHE A 52 -0.01 10.31 -8.67
N GLU A 53 0.85 9.77 -9.52
CA GLU A 53 1.59 10.50 -10.56
C GLU A 53 0.64 11.30 -11.46
N LEU A 54 -0.40 10.65 -12.00
CA LEU A 54 -1.39 11.29 -12.87
C LEU A 54 -2.15 12.44 -12.19
N MET A 55 -2.51 12.29 -10.91
CA MET A 55 -3.29 13.29 -10.18
C MET A 55 -2.44 14.41 -9.59
N SER A 56 -1.20 14.11 -9.20
CA SER A 56 -0.25 15.09 -8.67
C SER A 56 0.40 15.93 -9.75
N GLY A 57 0.37 15.47 -11.01
CA GLY A 57 1.09 16.10 -12.11
C GLY A 57 2.61 15.92 -12.04
N LEU A 58 3.09 15.05 -11.14
CA LEU A 58 4.47 14.58 -11.14
C LEU A 58 4.70 13.79 -12.44
N LYS A 59 5.82 14.07 -13.11
CA LYS A 59 6.27 13.39 -14.34
C LYS A 59 7.54 12.63 -14.07
#